data_AF-A0A7Z9CYL3-F1
#
_entry.id   AF-A0A7Z9CYL3-F1
#
_cell.length_a   1.000
_cell.length_b   1.000
_cell.length_c   1.000
_cell.angle_alpha   90.00
_cell.angle_beta   90.00
_cell.angle_gamma   90.00
#
_symmetry.space_group_name_H-M   'P 1'
#
loop_
_entity.id
_entity.type
_entity.pdbx_description
1 polymer ?
#
loop_
_entity_poly.entity_id
_entity_poly.type
_entity_poly.pdbx_seq_one_letter_code
_entity_poly.pdbx_strand_id
1 'polypeptide(L)'
;MRRATAVSTPAMFGRLPDQRDYVRWRVSANEAQVWQAWLNQQTWLGQGRHIVLPEGTDAAKAGANNGWMHLSPREKKTLPEHHPLPWSFVLSPGFLPIGGRDEWLTGVLTASRDSTGRPWPLVIYQRAGREWLEESLDDTQGWLYWLAQLAAVYVSPQTECCGRLAEQTDQLWAMWRPGPRWAQWLRGLRRVPQRSRELTGLPDAPIVELPGVRHLPWPGWPDKMLAQAQQGQGWFWQQNSEGRYVDALRLEKK
;
A
#
# COMPACT_ATOMS: atom_id res chain seq x y z
N MET A 1 31.31 6.96 9.45
CA MET A 1 30.13 7.68 9.99
C MET A 1 28.91 7.19 9.23
N ARG A 2 28.06 6.36 9.84
CA ARG A 2 26.81 5.88 9.20
C ARG A 2 25.83 7.03 9.15
N ARG A 3 25.31 7.39 7.97
CA ARG A 3 24.30 8.43 7.83
C ARG A 3 23.08 7.99 8.65
N ALA A 4 22.49 8.93 9.39
CA ALA A 4 21.25 8.65 10.10
C ALA A 4 20.24 8.06 9.10
N THR A 5 19.66 6.93 9.47
CA THR A 5 18.64 6.21 8.72
C THR A 5 17.43 7.11 8.49
N ALA A 6 17.45 7.90 7.40
CA ALA A 6 16.45 8.91 7.14
C ALA A 6 15.20 8.24 6.58
N VAL A 7 14.16 8.16 7.42
CA VAL A 7 12.82 7.76 7.03
C VAL A 7 11.86 8.86 7.47
N SER A 8 10.99 9.28 6.55
CA SER A 8 10.02 10.33 6.80
C SER A 8 8.91 9.83 7.73
N THR A 9 8.14 10.77 8.29
CA THR A 9 6.84 10.42 8.85
C THR A 9 5.90 9.92 7.76
N PRO A 10 4.91 9.07 8.10
CA PRO A 10 3.92 8.59 7.14
C PRO A 10 3.05 9.73 6.64
N ALA A 11 2.84 9.72 5.33
CA ALA A 11 1.97 10.62 4.59
C ALA A 11 0.86 9.81 3.92
N MET A 12 -0.30 10.42 3.70
CA MET A 12 -1.47 9.72 3.15
C MET A 12 -2.15 10.53 2.06
N PHE A 13 -2.50 9.85 0.97
CA PHE A 13 -3.27 10.39 -0.13
C PHE A 13 -4.33 9.37 -0.55
N GLY A 14 -5.59 9.78 -0.62
CA GLY A 14 -6.63 8.75 -0.57
C GLY A 14 -8.04 9.23 -0.72
N ARG A 15 -8.95 8.25 -0.77
CA ARG A 15 -10.30 8.41 -0.26
C ARG A 15 -10.54 7.40 0.84
N LEU A 16 -11.39 7.78 1.78
CA LEU A 16 -11.84 6.91 2.86
C LEU A 16 -13.38 6.83 2.84
N PRO A 17 -13.96 5.71 3.30
CA PRO A 17 -15.42 5.53 3.28
C PRO A 17 -16.19 6.57 4.10
N ASP A 18 -15.54 7.24 5.06
CA ASP A 18 -16.13 8.26 5.91
C ASP A 18 -16.01 9.69 5.33
N GLN A 19 -15.25 9.89 4.25
CA GLN A 19 -14.96 11.20 3.68
C GLN A 19 -15.40 11.31 2.21
N ARG A 20 -15.95 12.48 1.86
CA ARG A 20 -16.35 12.78 0.48
C ARG A 20 -15.17 13.24 -0.37
N ASP A 21 -14.27 14.00 0.24
CA ASP A 21 -13.11 14.60 -0.41
C ASP A 21 -11.86 13.73 -0.28
N TYR A 22 -10.79 14.14 -0.96
CA TYR A 22 -9.50 13.49 -0.85
C TYR A 22 -8.89 13.68 0.54
N VAL A 23 -8.46 12.57 1.14
CA VAL A 23 -7.55 12.59 2.28
C VAL A 23 -6.20 13.10 1.80
N ARG A 24 -5.70 14.16 2.42
CA ARG A 24 -4.37 14.72 2.18
C ARG A 24 -3.70 14.98 3.53
N TRP A 25 -2.82 14.08 3.94
CA TRP A 25 -2.12 14.18 5.22
C TRP A 25 -0.61 14.17 5.03
N ARG A 26 0.07 15.28 5.33
CA ARG A 26 1.52 15.47 5.13
C ARG A 26 2.00 15.24 3.70
N VAL A 27 1.11 15.45 2.73
CA VAL A 27 1.39 15.35 1.29
C VAL A 27 1.41 16.76 0.69
N SER A 28 2.49 17.11 0.00
CA SER A 28 2.54 18.37 -0.76
C SER A 28 1.63 18.33 -1.99
N ALA A 29 1.22 19.48 -2.51
CA ALA A 29 0.37 19.55 -3.69
C ALA A 29 0.97 18.83 -4.91
N ASN A 30 2.29 18.93 -5.10
CA ASN A 30 3.02 18.24 -6.17
C ASN A 30 2.96 16.72 -6.00
N GLU A 31 3.21 16.20 -4.79
CA GLU A 31 3.12 14.76 -4.53
C GLU A 31 1.71 14.21 -4.73
N ALA A 32 0.68 14.97 -4.30
CA ALA A 32 -0.71 14.60 -4.51
C ALA A 32 -1.03 14.46 -6.00
N GLN A 33 -0.55 15.38 -6.85
CA GLN A 33 -0.72 15.31 -8.30
C GLN A 33 -0.01 14.10 -8.91
N VAL A 34 1.22 13.82 -8.48
CA VAL A 34 1.98 12.65 -8.95
C VAL A 34 1.29 11.34 -8.59
N TRP A 35 0.85 11.21 -7.33
CA TRP A 35 0.08 10.05 -6.90
C TRP A 35 -1.23 9.92 -7.65
N GLN A 36 -1.97 11.01 -7.83
CA GLN A 36 -3.22 11.01 -8.58
C GLN A 36 -3.01 10.55 -10.03
N ALA A 37 -2.03 11.13 -10.73
CA ALA A 37 -1.73 10.78 -12.11
C ALA A 37 -1.36 9.30 -12.25
N TRP A 38 -0.54 8.76 -11.34
CA TRP A 38 -0.15 7.36 -11.37
C TRP A 38 -1.30 6.42 -10.99
N LEU A 39 -2.05 6.73 -9.92
CA LEU A 39 -3.18 5.91 -9.47
C LEU A 39 -4.30 5.84 -10.52
N ASN A 40 -4.54 6.93 -11.25
CA ASN A 40 -5.52 6.95 -12.35
C ASN A 40 -5.18 5.94 -13.47
N GLN A 41 -3.91 5.57 -13.63
CA GLN A 41 -3.44 4.60 -14.62
C GLN A 41 -3.50 3.15 -14.12
N GLN A 42 -3.71 2.92 -12.82
CA GLN A 42 -3.69 1.58 -12.23
C GLN A 42 -5.07 0.92 -12.31
N THR A 43 -5.20 -0.13 -13.13
CA THR A 43 -6.46 -0.88 -13.28
C THR A 43 -6.57 -2.12 -12.39
N TRP A 44 -5.46 -2.52 -11.75
CA TRP A 44 -5.35 -3.77 -10.98
C TRP A 44 -5.78 -3.64 -9.51
N LEU A 45 -5.91 -2.43 -8.97
CA LEU A 45 -6.28 -2.15 -7.57
C LEU A 45 -7.76 -2.40 -7.22
N GLY A 46 -8.43 -3.34 -7.89
CA GLY A 46 -9.81 -3.69 -7.60
C GLY A 46 -10.82 -2.65 -8.12
N GLN A 47 -11.36 -2.91 -9.31
CA GLN A 47 -12.53 -2.23 -9.90
C GLN A 47 -12.57 -0.69 -9.84
N GLY A 48 -11.53 -0.05 -10.39
CA GLY A 48 -11.68 1.29 -10.96
C GLY A 48 -12.26 1.19 -12.37
N ARG A 49 -13.58 1.07 -12.55
CA ARG A 49 -14.16 1.41 -13.86
C ARG A 49 -14.03 2.93 -14.00
N HIS A 50 -12.96 3.32 -14.70
CA HIS A 50 -12.63 4.68 -15.11
C HIS A 50 -12.40 5.65 -13.95
N ILE A 51 -11.15 5.72 -13.50
CA ILE A 51 -10.68 6.84 -12.70
C ILE A 51 -10.54 8.04 -13.64
N VAL A 52 -11.68 8.70 -13.90
CA VAL A 52 -11.86 9.99 -14.60
C VAL A 52 -10.92 10.21 -15.79
N LEU A 53 -11.38 9.88 -17.00
CA LEU A 53 -10.84 10.47 -18.22
C LEU A 53 -10.97 12.00 -18.12
N PRO A 54 -9.95 12.79 -18.51
CA PRO A 54 -10.10 14.24 -18.61
C PRO A 54 -11.25 14.52 -19.57
N GLU A 55 -12.17 15.37 -19.13
CA GLU A 55 -13.27 15.87 -19.94
C GLU A 55 -12.72 16.51 -21.21
N GLY A 56 -13.11 15.98 -22.37
CA GLY A 56 -12.86 16.59 -23.68
C GLY A 56 -11.94 15.80 -24.61
N THR A 57 -12.46 14.75 -25.26
CA THR A 57 -12.24 14.58 -26.70
C THR A 57 -13.37 13.75 -27.29
N ASP A 58 -14.27 14.44 -27.99
CA ASP A 58 -15.25 13.82 -28.88
C ASP A 58 -14.53 13.05 -29.98
N ALA A 59 -14.83 11.75 -30.11
CA ALA A 59 -14.72 11.04 -31.37
C ALA A 59 -15.69 9.85 -31.44
N ALA A 60 -16.87 10.15 -32.00
CA ALA A 60 -17.57 9.35 -33.00
C ALA A 60 -18.16 7.96 -32.63
N LYS A 61 -19.49 7.97 -32.51
CA LYS A 61 -20.47 7.10 -33.21
C LYS A 61 -20.09 5.62 -33.44
N ALA A 62 -20.72 4.74 -32.66
CA ALA A 62 -21.49 3.57 -33.11
C ALA A 62 -22.44 3.22 -31.95
N GLY A 63 -23.77 3.22 -32.06
CA GLY A 63 -24.58 2.66 -33.12
C GLY A 63 -25.24 1.39 -32.59
N ALA A 64 -26.56 1.44 -32.43
CA ALA A 64 -27.50 0.32 -32.32
C ALA A 64 -27.62 -0.47 -31.00
N ASN A 65 -28.74 -0.20 -30.35
CA ASN A 65 -29.69 -1.15 -29.76
C ASN A 65 -29.52 -2.61 -30.26
N ASN A 66 -29.48 -3.59 -29.34
CA ASN A 66 -30.05 -4.93 -29.53
C ASN A 66 -29.98 -5.75 -28.23
N GLY A 67 -31.13 -5.85 -27.55
CA GLY A 67 -31.37 -6.96 -26.64
C GLY A 67 -31.64 -8.22 -27.47
N TRP A 68 -30.74 -9.20 -27.40
CA TRP A 68 -31.01 -10.60 -27.68
C TRP A 68 -30.07 -11.46 -26.83
N MET A 69 -30.61 -12.59 -26.36
CA MET A 69 -29.97 -13.59 -25.50
C MET A 69 -28.59 -14.00 -26.04
N HIS A 70 -27.53 -13.71 -25.28
CA HIS A 70 -26.25 -14.40 -25.46
C HIS A 70 -26.27 -15.68 -24.61
N LEU A 71 -26.65 -16.80 -25.24
CA LEU A 71 -26.45 -18.18 -24.73
C LEU A 71 -25.07 -18.72 -25.11
N SER A 72 -24.04 -17.89 -24.92
CA SER A 72 -22.67 -18.36 -24.84
C SER A 72 -22.19 -17.87 -23.48
N PRO A 73 -21.61 -18.73 -22.61
CA PRO A 73 -20.92 -18.23 -21.44
C PRO A 73 -19.97 -17.17 -21.98
N ARG A 74 -20.20 -15.90 -21.63
CA ARG A 74 -19.15 -14.91 -21.78
C ARG A 74 -18.02 -15.52 -20.98
N GLU A 75 -17.01 -16.04 -21.66
CA GLU A 75 -15.68 -16.14 -21.11
C GLU A 75 -15.38 -14.72 -20.65
N LYS A 76 -15.75 -14.45 -19.39
CA LYS A 76 -15.08 -13.42 -18.61
C LYS A 76 -13.63 -13.82 -18.82
N LYS A 77 -12.89 -13.05 -19.62
CA LYS A 77 -11.47 -12.90 -19.40
C LYS A 77 -11.39 -12.60 -17.91
N THR A 78 -11.15 -13.64 -17.14
CA THR A 78 -10.85 -13.60 -15.73
C THR A 78 -9.50 -12.93 -15.68
N LEU A 79 -9.49 -11.59 -15.84
CA LEU A 79 -8.46 -10.79 -15.23
C LEU A 79 -8.39 -11.29 -13.79
N PRO A 80 -7.21 -11.68 -13.29
CA PRO A 80 -7.10 -12.22 -11.94
C PRO A 80 -7.82 -11.27 -10.99
N GLU A 81 -8.85 -11.79 -10.31
CA GLU A 81 -9.58 -11.04 -9.31
C GLU A 81 -8.61 -10.82 -8.15
N HIS A 82 -7.89 -9.71 -8.17
CA HIS A 82 -6.97 -9.35 -7.09
C HIS A 82 -7.75 -9.23 -5.79
N HIS A 83 -7.23 -9.84 -4.73
CA HIS A 83 -7.87 -9.86 -3.43
C HIS A 83 -8.03 -8.43 -2.90
N PRO A 84 -9.13 -8.06 -2.21
CA PRO A 84 -9.33 -6.71 -1.65
C PRO A 84 -8.36 -6.33 -0.52
N LEU A 85 -7.30 -7.12 -0.29
CA LEU A 85 -6.33 -6.84 0.76
C LEU A 85 -5.43 -5.67 0.35
N PRO A 86 -4.92 -4.90 1.33
CA PRO A 86 -3.94 -3.88 1.06
C PRO A 86 -2.65 -4.48 0.48
N TRP A 87 -2.09 -3.75 -0.49
CA TRP A 87 -0.79 -4.00 -1.10
C TRP A 87 0.28 -3.24 -0.35
N SER A 88 1.17 -3.95 0.33
CA SER A 88 2.44 -3.37 0.77
C SER A 88 3.33 -3.16 -0.45
N PHE A 89 4.12 -2.09 -0.45
CA PHE A 89 4.97 -1.78 -1.59
C PHE A 89 6.31 -1.16 -1.20
N VAL A 90 7.27 -1.33 -2.11
CA VAL A 90 8.56 -0.65 -2.14
C VAL A 90 8.77 -0.16 -3.58
N LEU A 91 9.14 1.10 -3.76
CA LEU A 91 9.43 1.71 -5.04
C LEU A 91 10.86 2.22 -5.02
N SER A 92 11.63 1.81 -6.03
CA SER A 92 12.99 2.33 -6.26
C SER A 92 12.94 3.82 -6.61
N PRO A 93 14.05 4.54 -6.37
CA PRO A 93 14.17 5.92 -6.82
C PRO A 93 13.89 6.04 -8.33
N GLY A 94 13.16 7.10 -8.71
CA GLY A 94 12.78 7.36 -10.11
C GLY A 94 11.51 6.66 -10.59
N PHE A 95 10.94 5.72 -9.81
CA PHE A 95 9.63 5.14 -10.11
C PHE A 95 8.54 6.21 -10.14
N LEU A 96 8.38 6.94 -9.02
CA LEU A 96 7.62 8.20 -8.97
C LEU A 96 8.57 9.38 -8.78
N PRO A 97 8.28 10.55 -9.38
CA PRO A 97 9.02 11.79 -9.12
C PRO A 97 8.65 12.39 -7.76
N ILE A 98 8.77 11.60 -6.68
CA ILE A 98 8.51 11.98 -5.29
C ILE A 98 9.77 11.70 -4.47
N GLY A 99 10.23 12.71 -3.74
CA GLY A 99 11.45 12.60 -2.93
C GLY A 99 12.74 12.94 -3.69
N GLY A 100 13.87 12.68 -3.05
CA GLY A 100 15.21 12.85 -3.60
C GLY A 100 15.62 11.75 -4.59
N ARG A 101 16.77 11.95 -5.25
CA ARG A 101 17.29 11.03 -6.29
C ARG A 101 17.62 9.62 -5.78
N ASP A 102 17.87 9.48 -4.48
CA ASP A 102 18.26 8.21 -3.84
C ASP A 102 17.24 7.76 -2.78
N GLU A 103 16.10 8.46 -2.69
CA GLU A 103 15.05 8.12 -1.72
C GLU A 103 14.13 7.06 -2.31
N TRP A 104 13.92 6.01 -1.54
CA TRP A 104 12.96 4.97 -1.86
C TRP A 104 11.59 5.35 -1.29
N LEU A 105 10.52 4.89 -1.92
CA LEU A 105 9.18 5.00 -1.37
C LEU A 105 8.73 3.65 -0.86
N THR A 106 8.06 3.64 0.28
CA THR A 106 7.56 2.43 0.90
C THR A 106 6.24 2.72 1.58
N GLY A 107 5.34 1.75 1.64
CA GLY A 107 4.03 1.99 2.18
C GLY A 107 3.02 0.93 1.84
N VAL A 108 1.77 1.31 1.98
CA VAL A 108 0.60 0.47 1.74
C VAL A 108 -0.35 1.19 0.80
N LEU A 109 -0.91 0.44 -0.13
CA LEU A 109 -1.86 0.87 -1.14
C LEU A 109 -3.07 -0.06 -1.11
N THR A 110 -4.27 0.47 -0.94
CA THR A 110 -5.48 -0.34 -0.79
C THR A 110 -6.63 0.17 -1.64
N ALA A 111 -7.49 -0.74 -2.07
CA ALA A 111 -8.70 -0.42 -2.81
C ALA A 111 -9.71 0.22 -1.84
N SER A 112 -9.99 1.51 -1.98
CA SER A 112 -10.90 2.25 -1.09
C SER A 112 -12.07 2.87 -1.86
N ARG A 113 -12.94 3.56 -1.14
CA ARG A 113 -14.10 4.28 -1.66
C ARG A 113 -14.29 5.58 -0.90
N ASP A 114 -15.03 6.52 -1.48
CA ASP A 114 -15.52 7.68 -0.75
C ASP A 114 -16.83 7.40 -0.01
N SER A 115 -17.32 8.39 0.73
CA SER A 115 -18.62 8.33 1.42
C SER A 115 -19.83 8.19 0.50
N THR A 116 -19.68 8.41 -0.81
CA THR A 116 -20.71 8.16 -1.82
C THR A 116 -20.58 6.77 -2.46
N GLY A 117 -19.60 5.97 -2.03
CA GLY A 117 -19.32 4.64 -2.54
C GLY A 117 -18.52 4.59 -3.84
N ARG A 118 -18.00 5.72 -4.35
CA ARG A 118 -17.19 5.74 -5.58
C ARG A 118 -15.81 5.15 -5.29
N PRO A 119 -15.33 4.19 -6.10
CA PRO A 119 -14.04 3.55 -5.88
C PRO A 119 -12.90 4.55 -6.13
N TRP A 120 -12.03 4.71 -5.14
CA TRP A 120 -10.79 5.45 -5.29
C TRP A 120 -9.77 4.96 -4.24
N PRO A 121 -8.54 4.59 -4.64
CA PRO A 121 -7.59 3.92 -3.76
C PRO A 121 -7.09 4.80 -2.60
N LEU A 122 -6.61 4.19 -1.53
CA LEU A 122 -5.91 4.89 -0.45
C LEU A 122 -4.44 4.46 -0.46
N VAL A 123 -3.54 5.44 -0.47
CA VAL A 123 -2.10 5.21 -0.29
C VAL A 123 -1.62 5.85 1.01
N ILE A 124 -0.88 5.08 1.80
CA ILE A 124 -0.11 5.53 2.96
C ILE A 124 1.35 5.24 2.63
N TYR A 125 2.21 6.26 2.60
CA TYR A 125 3.58 6.12 2.13
C TYR A 125 4.58 6.91 2.98
N GLN A 126 5.84 6.48 2.88
CA GLN A 126 7.00 7.11 3.49
C GLN A 126 8.15 7.13 2.49
N ARG A 127 9.02 8.13 2.66
CA ARG A 127 10.32 8.18 2.01
C ARG A 127 11.32 7.53 2.96
N ALA A 128 12.13 6.60 2.46
CA ALA A 128 13.10 5.87 3.26
C ALA A 128 14.43 5.73 2.52
N GLY A 129 15.53 5.70 3.27
CA GLY A 129 16.83 5.26 2.77
C GLY A 129 16.90 3.74 2.63
N ARG A 130 17.79 3.25 1.76
CA ARG A 130 17.99 1.81 1.51
C ARG A 130 18.31 1.02 2.77
N GLU A 131 19.21 1.54 3.62
CA GLU A 131 19.61 0.88 4.87
C GLU A 131 18.41 0.61 5.80
N TRP A 132 17.44 1.52 5.83
CA TRP A 132 16.22 1.32 6.63
C TRP A 132 15.36 0.20 6.07
N LEU A 133 15.24 0.13 4.74
CA LEU A 133 14.44 -0.87 4.06
C LEU A 133 15.01 -2.27 4.27
N GLU A 134 16.33 -2.42 4.12
CA GLU A 134 17.06 -3.67 4.40
C GLU A 134 16.74 -4.17 5.82
N GLU A 135 16.82 -3.29 6.83
CA GLU A 135 16.50 -3.65 8.22
C GLU A 135 15.00 -3.93 8.46
N SER A 136 14.11 -3.19 7.80
CA SER A 136 12.66 -3.25 8.07
C SER A 136 11.94 -4.39 7.35
N LEU A 137 12.45 -4.83 6.19
CA LEU A 137 11.81 -5.84 5.34
C LEU A 137 12.18 -7.27 5.73
N ASP A 138 13.17 -7.47 6.61
CA ASP A 138 13.52 -8.78 7.15
C ASP A 138 12.45 -9.29 8.16
N ASP A 139 11.67 -8.38 8.76
CA ASP A 139 10.59 -8.71 9.68
C ASP A 139 9.26 -8.99 8.94
N THR A 140 8.71 -10.18 9.19
CA THR A 140 7.50 -10.70 8.53
C THR A 140 6.22 -10.01 9.02
N GLN A 141 6.23 -9.58 10.28
CA GLN A 141 5.19 -8.78 10.93
C GLN A 141 5.74 -7.40 11.28
N GLY A 142 6.55 -6.86 10.37
CA GLY A 142 7.14 -5.54 10.48
C GLY A 142 6.14 -4.40 10.30
N TRP A 143 6.68 -3.19 10.19
CA TRP A 143 5.91 -1.95 10.00
C TRP A 143 4.86 -2.03 8.89
N LEU A 144 5.24 -2.52 7.70
CA LEU A 144 4.34 -2.56 6.53
C LEU A 144 3.17 -3.54 6.73
N TYR A 145 3.40 -4.64 7.43
CA TYR A 145 2.33 -5.58 7.77
C TYR A 145 1.28 -4.92 8.65
N TRP A 146 1.68 -4.28 9.75
CA TRP A 146 0.73 -3.61 10.65
C TRP A 146 0.08 -2.40 10.01
N LEU A 147 0.80 -1.66 9.15
CA LEU A 147 0.22 -0.59 8.36
C LEU A 147 -0.85 -1.12 7.38
N ALA A 148 -0.62 -2.29 6.79
CA ALA A 148 -1.60 -2.95 5.92
C ALA A 148 -2.84 -3.35 6.70
N GLN A 149 -2.68 -3.98 7.86
CA GLN A 149 -3.82 -4.33 8.72
C GLN A 149 -4.62 -3.09 9.14
N LEU A 150 -3.93 -2.01 9.54
CA LEU A 150 -4.58 -0.75 9.89
C LEU A 150 -5.38 -0.18 8.71
N ALA A 151 -4.80 -0.14 7.51
CA ALA A 151 -5.48 0.33 6.31
C ALA A 151 -6.70 -0.54 5.95
N ALA A 152 -6.61 -1.86 6.12
CA ALA A 152 -7.73 -2.77 5.86
C ALA A 152 -8.95 -2.47 6.76
N VAL A 153 -8.70 -2.19 8.05
CA VAL A 153 -9.75 -1.89 9.03
C VAL A 153 -10.51 -0.61 8.66
N TYR A 154 -9.81 0.44 8.24
CA TYR A 154 -10.43 1.74 7.90
C TYR A 154 -11.14 1.78 6.55
N VAL A 155 -10.80 0.85 5.66
CA VAL A 155 -11.43 0.74 4.34
C VAL A 155 -12.61 -0.24 4.36
N SER A 156 -12.72 -1.06 5.41
CA SER A 156 -13.85 -1.95 5.60
C SER A 156 -15.16 -1.17 5.81
N PRO A 157 -16.26 -1.50 5.10
CA PRO A 157 -17.54 -0.80 5.20
C PRO A 157 -18.21 -0.87 6.58
N GLN A 158 -17.76 -1.79 7.44
CA GLN A 158 -18.38 -2.09 8.73
C GLN A 158 -17.82 -1.26 9.88
N THR A 159 -16.74 -0.52 9.64
CA THR A 159 -16.01 0.15 10.72
C THR A 159 -16.49 1.60 10.84
N GLU A 160 -17.13 1.94 11.96
CA GLU A 160 -17.44 3.32 12.37
C GLU A 160 -16.17 4.12 12.76
N CYS A 161 -15.03 3.83 12.13
CA CYS A 161 -13.75 4.46 12.39
C CYS A 161 -13.66 5.80 11.65
N CYS A 162 -14.44 6.77 12.10
CA CYS A 162 -14.43 8.13 11.56
C CYS A 162 -13.11 8.84 11.90
N GLY A 163 -12.39 9.32 10.89
CA GLY A 163 -11.41 10.42 10.97
C GLY A 163 -10.11 10.17 11.74
N ARG A 164 -9.89 9.00 12.35
CA ARG A 164 -8.72 8.73 13.22
C ARG A 164 -7.55 8.00 12.55
N LEU A 165 -7.64 7.70 11.26
CA LEU A 165 -6.58 6.95 10.57
C LEU A 165 -5.21 7.64 10.69
N ALA A 166 -5.16 8.97 10.56
CA ALA A 166 -3.91 9.72 10.66
C ALA A 166 -3.26 9.60 12.05
N GLU A 167 -4.07 9.75 13.10
CA GLU A 167 -3.62 9.64 14.48
C GLU A 167 -3.17 8.23 14.82
N GLN A 168 -3.92 7.21 14.43
CA GLN A 168 -3.54 5.81 14.67
C GLN A 168 -2.31 5.40 13.85
N THR A 169 -2.16 5.93 12.63
CA THR A 169 -0.94 5.75 11.83
C THR A 169 0.26 6.38 12.54
N ASP A 170 0.10 7.56 13.15
CA ASP A 170 1.17 8.21 13.92
C ASP A 170 1.49 7.47 15.23
N GLN A 171 0.49 6.95 15.94
CA GLN A 171 0.68 6.12 17.13
C GLN A 171 1.39 4.81 16.79
N LEU A 172 0.99 4.16 15.69
CA LEU A 172 1.69 2.99 15.16
C LEU A 172 3.13 3.37 14.82
N TRP A 173 3.33 4.44 14.05
CA TRP A 173 4.66 4.88 13.64
C TRP A 173 5.57 5.18 14.84
N ALA A 174 5.05 5.83 15.89
CA ALA A 174 5.83 6.12 17.09
C ALA A 174 6.47 4.87 17.73
N MET A 175 5.88 3.69 17.55
CA MET A 175 6.44 2.41 18.02
C MET A 175 7.49 1.82 17.07
N TRP A 176 7.41 2.14 15.78
CA TRP A 176 8.24 1.58 14.70
C TRP A 176 9.35 2.51 14.20
N ARG A 177 9.36 3.78 14.64
CA ARG A 177 10.39 4.77 14.31
C ARG A 177 11.80 4.22 14.54
N PRO A 178 12.76 4.52 13.64
CA PRO A 178 14.15 4.17 13.87
C PRO A 178 14.63 4.86 15.15
N GLY A 179 15.12 4.05 16.08
CA GLY A 179 15.78 4.51 17.29
C GLY A 179 17.17 3.87 17.37
N PRO A 180 17.95 4.21 18.41
CA PRO A 180 19.23 3.56 18.66
C PRO A 180 19.08 2.03 18.68
N ARG A 181 20.16 1.29 18.44
CA ARG A 181 20.15 -0.19 18.43
C ARG A 181 19.53 -0.84 19.68
N TRP A 182 19.62 -0.19 20.84
CA TRP A 182 18.94 -0.66 22.06
C TRP A 182 17.42 -0.50 21.99
N ALA A 183 16.89 0.51 21.27
CA ALA A 183 15.47 0.66 21.01
C ALA A 183 14.96 -0.39 20.01
N GLN A 184 15.80 -0.82 19.05
CA GLN A 184 15.55 -2.00 18.20
C GLN A 184 15.52 -3.29 19.02
N TRP A 185 16.50 -3.51 19.89
CA TRP A 185 16.52 -4.66 20.81
C TRP A 185 15.30 -4.67 21.74
N LEU A 186 14.90 -3.49 22.25
CA LEU A 186 13.66 -3.34 22.99
C LEU A 186 12.41 -3.60 22.14
N ARG A 187 12.41 -3.52 20.80
CA ARG A 187 11.25 -3.92 19.98
C ARG A 187 11.03 -5.42 20.01
N GLY A 188 12.10 -6.22 19.97
CA GLY A 188 12.02 -7.67 20.14
C GLY A 188 11.62 -8.09 21.56
N LEU A 189 11.99 -7.29 22.57
CA LEU A 189 11.59 -7.52 23.97
C LEU A 189 10.21 -6.94 24.32
N ARG A 190 9.78 -5.88 23.63
CA ARG A 190 8.49 -5.26 23.84
C ARG A 190 7.45 -6.07 23.09
N ARG A 191 6.27 -6.18 23.70
CA ARG A 191 5.04 -6.68 23.09
C ARG A 191 4.51 -5.71 22.00
N VAL A 192 5.39 -5.18 21.13
CA VAL A 192 5.03 -4.29 20.00
C VAL A 192 4.05 -4.97 19.05
N PRO A 193 4.19 -6.27 18.74
CA PRO A 193 3.17 -6.99 17.97
C PRO A 193 1.82 -6.99 18.70
N GLN A 194 1.79 -7.18 20.02
CA GLN A 194 0.55 -7.17 20.81
C GLN A 194 -0.13 -5.79 20.82
N ARG A 195 0.63 -4.71 21.03
CA ARG A 195 0.08 -3.34 21.03
C ARG A 195 -0.35 -2.88 19.64
N SER A 196 0.36 -3.30 18.59
CA SER A 196 -0.05 -3.07 17.19
C SER A 196 -1.33 -3.85 16.87
N ARG A 197 -1.49 -5.05 17.43
CA ARG A 197 -2.71 -5.86 17.33
C ARG A 197 -3.90 -5.21 18.04
N GLU A 198 -3.70 -4.70 19.25
CA GLU A 198 -4.71 -3.94 20.00
C GLU A 198 -5.18 -2.70 19.21
N LEU A 199 -4.25 -1.97 18.60
CA LEU A 199 -4.57 -0.79 17.78
C LEU A 199 -5.31 -1.14 16.48
N THR A 200 -5.05 -2.31 15.90
CA THR A 200 -5.71 -2.77 14.67
C THR A 200 -6.98 -3.59 14.94
N GLY A 201 -7.29 -3.90 16.21
CA GLY A 201 -8.50 -4.64 16.58
C GLY A 201 -8.55 -6.09 16.08
N LEU A 202 -7.40 -6.68 15.71
CA LEU A 202 -7.35 -8.07 15.23
C LEU A 202 -7.54 -9.07 16.39
N PRO A 203 -8.38 -10.11 16.22
CA PRO A 203 -8.65 -11.09 17.28
C PRO A 203 -7.36 -11.82 17.70
N ASP A 204 -7.26 -12.21 18.97
CA ASP A 204 -6.10 -12.92 19.53
C ASP A 204 -5.99 -14.32 18.91
N ALA A 205 -5.12 -14.48 17.92
CA ALA A 205 -4.78 -15.76 17.33
C ALA A 205 -3.30 -16.06 17.65
N PRO A 206 -2.98 -17.29 18.10
CA PRO A 206 -1.62 -17.64 18.46
C PRO A 206 -0.69 -17.31 17.29
N ILE A 207 0.37 -16.55 17.60
CA ILE A 207 1.42 -16.18 16.64
C ILE A 207 2.18 -17.47 16.34
N VAL A 208 1.69 -18.24 15.38
CA VAL A 208 2.48 -19.34 14.83
C VAL A 208 3.52 -18.67 13.94
N GLU A 209 4.78 -18.71 14.35
CA GLU A 209 5.93 -18.35 13.53
C GLU A 209 5.95 -19.25 12.29
N LEU A 210 5.24 -18.82 11.24
CA LEU A 210 5.20 -19.46 9.93
C LEU A 210 5.64 -18.41 8.89
N PRO A 211 6.23 -18.85 7.77
CA PRO A 211 7.04 -17.99 6.89
C PRO A 211 6.17 -17.02 6.08
N GLY A 212 5.74 -15.92 6.70
CA GLY A 212 5.27 -14.73 5.99
C GLY A 212 6.46 -13.94 5.44
N VAL A 213 6.37 -13.42 4.20
CA VAL A 213 7.26 -12.42 3.53
C VAL A 213 8.79 -12.61 3.55
N ARG A 214 9.39 -13.55 4.29
CA ARG A 214 10.85 -13.80 4.19
C ARG A 214 11.26 -14.29 2.79
N HIS A 215 10.32 -14.90 2.07
CA HIS A 215 10.54 -15.44 0.74
C HIS A 215 9.41 -14.97 -0.20
N LEU A 216 9.42 -13.68 -0.56
CA LEU A 216 8.65 -13.21 -1.71
C LEU A 216 9.15 -13.92 -2.98
N PRO A 217 8.31 -14.03 -4.04
CA PRO A 217 8.66 -14.77 -5.26
C PRO A 217 9.83 -14.14 -6.05
N TRP A 218 10.42 -13.04 -5.57
CA TRP A 218 11.54 -12.37 -6.20
C TRP A 218 12.87 -12.93 -5.67
N PRO A 219 13.75 -13.43 -6.56
CA PRO A 219 15.03 -13.97 -6.16
C PRO A 219 15.86 -12.97 -5.34
N GLY A 220 16.27 -13.39 -4.13
CA GLY A 220 17.16 -12.59 -3.28
C GLY A 220 16.50 -11.39 -2.59
N TRP A 221 15.18 -11.39 -2.46
CA TRP A 221 14.46 -10.45 -1.59
C TRP A 221 14.87 -10.63 -0.10
N PRO A 222 14.94 -9.54 0.70
CA PRO A 222 14.94 -8.14 0.26
C PRO A 222 16.33 -7.67 -0.21
N ASP A 223 17.42 -8.20 0.37
CA ASP A 223 18.77 -7.62 0.28
C ASP A 223 19.36 -7.55 -1.13
N LYS A 224 19.40 -8.68 -1.86
CA LYS A 224 19.99 -8.71 -3.21
C LYS A 224 19.15 -7.88 -4.18
N MET A 225 17.84 -7.87 -3.99
CA MET A 225 16.94 -7.05 -4.79
C MET A 225 17.25 -5.56 -4.57
N LEU A 226 17.28 -5.09 -3.33
CA LEU A 226 17.54 -3.68 -3.02
C LEU A 226 18.94 -3.23 -3.49
N ALA A 227 19.91 -4.13 -3.45
CA ALA A 227 21.27 -3.86 -3.92
C ALA A 227 21.38 -3.79 -5.46
N GLN A 228 20.58 -4.56 -6.20
CA GLN A 228 20.65 -4.68 -7.66
C GLN A 228 19.51 -3.95 -8.40
N ALA A 229 18.57 -3.37 -7.66
CA ALA A 229 17.44 -2.64 -8.18
C ALA A 229 17.88 -1.53 -9.14
N GLN A 230 17.33 -1.56 -10.35
CA GLN A 230 17.43 -0.45 -11.28
C GLN A 230 16.42 0.63 -10.90
N GLN A 231 16.69 1.87 -11.32
CA GLN A 231 15.71 2.95 -11.16
C GLN A 231 14.43 2.63 -11.91
N GLY A 232 13.28 3.06 -11.37
CA GLY A 232 11.99 2.88 -12.03
C GLY A 232 11.34 1.51 -11.84
N GLN A 233 11.79 0.72 -10.87
CA GLN A 233 11.17 -0.54 -10.46
C GLN A 233 10.28 -0.37 -9.21
N GLY A 234 9.18 -1.10 -9.15
CA GLY A 234 8.23 -1.13 -8.04
C GLY A 234 7.80 -2.56 -7.70
N TRP A 235 7.78 -2.86 -6.41
CA TRP A 235 7.46 -4.16 -5.84
C TRP A 235 6.26 -4.04 -4.93
N PHE A 236 5.24 -4.86 -5.17
CA PHE A 236 3.98 -4.86 -4.44
C PHE A 236 3.67 -6.28 -3.98
N TRP A 237 3.19 -6.45 -2.75
CA TRP A 237 2.75 -7.74 -2.24
C TRP A 237 1.57 -7.60 -1.28
N GLN A 238 0.78 -8.66 -1.16
CA GLN A 238 -0.35 -8.74 -0.25
C GLN A 238 -0.09 -9.77 0.84
N GLN A 239 -0.57 -9.46 2.04
CA GLN A 239 -0.60 -10.38 3.18
C GLN A 239 -2.01 -10.47 3.75
N ASN A 240 -2.40 -11.67 4.19
CA ASN A 240 -3.64 -11.85 4.95
C ASN A 240 -3.46 -11.43 6.43
N SER A 241 -4.54 -11.52 7.22
CA SER A 241 -4.55 -11.19 8.65
C SER A 241 -3.69 -12.11 9.53
N GLU A 242 -3.16 -13.20 8.98
CA GLU A 242 -2.23 -14.12 9.64
C GLU A 242 -0.77 -13.86 9.21
N GLY A 243 -0.53 -12.84 8.37
CA GLY A 243 0.79 -12.53 7.81
C GLY A 243 1.22 -13.42 6.66
N ARG A 244 0.36 -14.33 6.18
CA ARG A 244 0.64 -15.22 5.05
C ARG A 244 0.63 -14.43 3.75
N TYR A 245 1.55 -14.79 2.86
CA TYR A 245 1.62 -14.28 1.50
C TYR A 245 0.36 -14.64 0.70
N VAL A 246 -0.17 -13.67 -0.05
CA VAL A 246 -1.36 -13.85 -0.89
C VAL A 246 -1.04 -13.64 -2.37
N ASP A 247 -0.47 -12.50 -2.72
CA ASP A 247 -0.19 -12.12 -4.11
C ASP A 247 1.04 -11.19 -4.18
N ALA A 248 1.66 -11.08 -5.35
CA ALA A 248 2.75 -10.16 -5.63
C ALA A 248 2.67 -9.62 -7.06
N LEU A 249 3.04 -8.36 -7.20
CA LEU A 249 3.08 -7.64 -8.46
C LEU A 249 4.41 -6.87 -8.55
N ARG A 250 5.08 -6.99 -9.69
CA ARG A 250 6.24 -6.16 -10.02
C ARG A 250 5.88 -5.24 -11.17
N LEU A 251 6.16 -3.94 -11.01
CA LEU A 251 5.96 -2.93 -12.03
C LEU A 251 7.31 -2.34 -12.42
N GLU A 252 7.48 -2.11 -13.72
CA GLU A 252 8.66 -1.47 -14.29
C GLU A 252 8.18 -0.27 -15.11
N LYS A 253 8.76 0.89 -14.85
CA LYS A 253 8.49 2.09 -15.62
C LYS A 253 9.20 1.94 -16.97
N LYS A 254 8.41 1.86 -18.04
CA LYS A 254 8.90 1.88 -19.42
C LYS A 254 9.47 3.24 -19.79
#